data_AF-A0A6I2KS54-F1
#
_entry.id   AF-A0A6I2KS54-F1
#
_cell.length_a   1.000
_cell.length_b   1.000
_cell.length_c   1.000
_cell.angle_alpha   90.00
_cell.angle_beta   90.00
_cell.angle_gamma   90.00
#
_symmetry.space_group_name_H-M   'P 1'
#
loop_
_entity.id
_entity.type
_entity.pdbx_description
1 polymer ?
#
loop_
_entity_poly.entity_id
_entity_poly.type
_entity_poly.pdbx_seq_one_letter_code
_entity_poly.pdbx_strand_id
1 'polypeptide(L)'
;MSSDKIAMALARKEYADASKKWNDADLKFSCCIRDAAGWDDMRQASESLETATRRVQSSLTGLLKLGYPISNLPLYRLIRERD
;
A
#
# COMPACT_ATOMS: atom_id res chain seq x y z
N MET A 1 -9.56 -7.87 -27.59
CA MET A 1 -8.76 -7.57 -26.36
C MET A 1 -8.78 -8.82 -25.49
N SER A 2 -7.62 -9.38 -25.12
CA SER A 2 -7.58 -10.55 -24.21
C SER A 2 -8.03 -10.13 -22.80
N SER A 3 -8.83 -10.96 -22.12
CA SER A 3 -9.27 -10.77 -20.73
C SER A 3 -8.11 -10.49 -19.77
N ASP A 4 -6.92 -11.03 -20.04
CA ASP A 4 -5.74 -10.84 -19.19
C ASP A 4 -5.24 -9.40 -19.18
N LYS A 5 -5.38 -8.68 -20.30
CA LYS A 5 -5.00 -7.27 -20.39
C LYS A 5 -5.93 -6.39 -19.55
N ILE A 6 -7.20 -6.75 -19.48
CA ILE A 6 -8.20 -6.04 -18.66
C ILE A 6 -7.94 -6.33 -17.18
N ALA A 7 -7.74 -7.60 -16.81
CA ALA A 7 -7.41 -7.99 -15.44
C ALA A 7 -6.13 -7.30 -14.94
N MET A 8 -5.10 -7.22 -15.78
CA MET A 8 -3.85 -6.53 -15.45
C MET A 8 -4.03 -5.02 -15.30
N ALA A 9 -4.82 -4.37 -16.15
CA ALA A 9 -5.13 -2.95 -16.02
C ALA A 9 -5.87 -2.64 -14.72
N LEU A 10 -6.84 -3.48 -14.34
CA LEU A 10 -7.58 -3.36 -13.08
C LEU A 10 -6.66 -3.55 -11.87
N ALA A 11 -5.87 -4.61 -11.85
CA ALA A 11 -4.93 -4.87 -10.75
C ALA A 11 -3.89 -3.75 -10.58
N ARG A 12 -3.43 -3.14 -11.68
CA ARG A 12 -2.52 -1.98 -11.63
C ARG A 12 -3.20 -0.75 -11.04
N LYS A 13 -4.47 -0.51 -11.40
CA LYS A 13 -5.26 0.59 -10.84
C LYS A 13 -5.49 0.39 -9.34
N GLU A 14 -5.88 -0.82 -8.94
CA GLU A 14 -6.07 -1.16 -7.52
C GLU A 14 -4.79 -0.96 -6.71
N TYR A 15 -3.63 -1.38 -7.24
CA TYR A 15 -2.35 -1.13 -6.61
C TYR A 15 -2.05 0.37 -6.49
N ALA A 16 -2.30 1.17 -7.53
CA ALA A 16 -2.08 2.62 -7.48
C ALA A 16 -2.98 3.29 -6.43
N ASP A 17 -4.25 2.91 -6.35
CA ASP A 17 -5.20 3.43 -5.37
C ASP A 17 -4.82 3.01 -3.93
N ALA A 18 -4.38 1.77 -3.73
CA ALA A 18 -3.88 1.29 -2.44
C ALA A 18 -2.59 2.02 -2.03
N SER A 19 -1.69 2.25 -2.98
CA SER A 19 -0.41 2.93 -2.76
C SER A 19 -0.62 4.38 -2.30
N LYS A 20 -1.57 5.08 -2.92
CA LYS A 20 -1.92 6.45 -2.51
C LYS A 20 -2.46 6.48 -1.09
N LYS A 21 -3.37 5.57 -0.74
CA LYS A 21 -3.93 5.47 0.63
C LYS A 21 -2.86 5.14 1.67
N TRP A 22 -1.89 4.31 1.31
CA TRP A 22 -0.75 4.02 2.18
C TRP A 22 0.10 5.26 2.43
N ASN A 23 0.44 6.01 1.38
CA ASN A 23 1.19 7.25 1.52
C ASN A 23 0.46 8.29 2.40
N ASP A 24 -0.86 8.43 2.22
CA ASP A 24 -1.67 9.33 3.05
C ASP A 24 -1.70 8.90 4.53
N ALA A 25 -1.72 7.58 4.80
CA ALA A 25 -1.68 7.05 6.16
C ALA A 25 -0.29 7.19 6.81
N ASP A 26 0.79 6.96 6.05
CA ASP A 26 2.17 7.11 6.51
C ASP A 26 2.50 8.56 6.85
N LEU A 27 2.02 9.51 6.03
CA LEU A 27 2.12 10.94 6.32
C LEU A 27 1.39 11.31 7.61
N LYS A 28 0.17 10.78 7.84
CA LYS A 28 -0.56 11.02 9.09
C LYS A 28 0.18 10.47 10.30
N PHE A 29 0.67 9.23 10.21
CA PHE A 29 1.44 8.61 11.28
C PHE A 29 2.71 9.41 11.62
N SER A 30 3.46 9.81 10.58
CA SER A 30 4.65 10.65 10.74
C SER A 30 4.35 12.01 11.37
N CYS A 31 3.24 12.65 10.98
CA CYS A 31 2.78 13.90 11.61
C CYS A 31 2.39 13.68 13.08
N CYS A 32 1.64 12.62 13.40
CA CYS A 32 1.26 12.30 14.78
C CYS A 32 2.48 12.10 15.68
N ILE A 33 3.52 11.40 15.19
CA ILE A 33 4.78 11.23 15.93
C ILE A 33 5.48 12.58 16.14
N ARG A 34 5.64 13.37 15.06
CA ARG A 34 6.36 14.64 15.11
C ARG A 34 5.69 15.64 16.06
N ASP A 35 4.38 15.72 16.00
CA ASP A 35 3.61 16.71 16.75
C ASP A 35 3.31 16.24 18.19
N ALA A 36 3.92 15.12 18.63
CA ALA A 36 3.72 14.49 19.93
C ALA A 36 2.22 14.32 20.27
N ALA A 37 1.44 13.89 19.27
CA ALA A 37 0.03 13.65 19.42
C ALA A 37 -0.24 12.64 20.56
N GLY A 38 -1.46 12.64 21.10
CA GLY A 38 -1.81 11.72 22.19
C GLY A 38 -1.61 10.26 21.77
N TRP A 39 -1.41 9.37 22.74
CA TRP A 39 -1.26 7.93 22.50
C TRP A 39 -2.40 7.35 21.65
N ASP A 40 -3.63 7.84 21.83
CA ASP A 40 -4.79 7.44 21.02
C ASP A 40 -4.69 7.86 19.56
N ASP A 41 -4.20 9.08 19.27
CA ASP A 41 -3.98 9.56 17.91
C ASP A 41 -2.90 8.74 17.21
N MET A 42 -1.81 8.45 17.92
CA MET A 42 -0.74 7.58 17.40
C MET A 42 -1.25 6.15 17.13
N ARG A 43 -2.07 5.59 18.03
CA ARG A 43 -2.69 4.27 17.86
C ARG A 43 -3.58 4.24 16.63
N GLN A 44 -4.47 5.22 16.48
CA GLN A 44 -5.39 5.30 15.34
C GLN A 44 -4.63 5.47 14.01
N ALA A 45 -3.59 6.31 13.99
CA ALA A 45 -2.75 6.48 12.81
C ALA A 45 -1.99 5.18 12.44
N SER A 46 -1.49 4.46 13.45
CA SER A 46 -0.84 3.15 13.26
C SER A 46 -1.79 2.11 12.66
N GLU A 47 -3.01 1.99 13.20
CA GLU A 47 -4.04 1.06 12.69
C GLU A 47 -4.43 1.39 11.24
N SER A 48 -4.50 2.69 10.91
CA SER A 48 -4.77 3.16 9.55
C SER A 48 -3.64 2.77 8.59
N LEU A 49 -2.38 2.98 9.00
CA LEU A 49 -1.20 2.62 8.22
C LEU A 49 -1.09 1.10 8.01
N GLU A 50 -1.38 0.30 9.04
CA GLU A 50 -1.39 -1.16 8.94
C GLU A 50 -2.44 -1.65 7.94
N THR A 51 -3.66 -1.11 8.02
CA THR A 51 -4.76 -1.43 7.10
C THR A 51 -4.39 -1.09 5.66
N ALA A 52 -3.76 0.07 5.44
CA ALA A 52 -3.30 0.47 4.12
C ALA A 52 -2.17 -0.45 3.61
N THR A 53 -1.26 -0.86 4.49
CA THR A 53 -0.15 -1.77 4.16
C THR A 53 -0.68 -3.13 3.68
N ARG A 54 -1.63 -3.71 4.40
CA ARG A 54 -2.28 -4.98 4.01
C ARG A 54 -2.98 -4.88 2.65
N ARG A 55 -3.62 -3.73 2.34
CA ARG A 55 -4.25 -3.52 1.03
C ARG A 55 -3.22 -3.49 -0.10
N VAL A 56 -2.10 -2.79 0.09
CA VAL A 56 -1.01 -2.77 -0.91
C VAL A 56 -0.45 -4.17 -1.12
N GLN A 57 -0.22 -4.94 -0.05
CA GLN A 57 0.23 -6.34 -0.13
C GLN A 57 -0.74 -7.23 -0.92
N SER A 58 -2.06 -7.08 -0.69
CA SER A 58 -3.08 -7.82 -1.42
C SER A 58 -3.05 -7.49 -2.92
N SER A 59 -2.96 -6.21 -3.28
CA SER A 59 -2.88 -5.78 -4.68
C SER A 59 -1.58 -6.25 -5.35
N LEU A 60 -0.45 -6.22 -4.64
CA LEU A 60 0.83 -6.78 -5.11
C LEU A 60 0.72 -8.28 -5.39
N THR A 61 0.06 -9.02 -4.51
CA THR A 61 -0.18 -10.46 -4.69
C THR A 61 -1.05 -10.73 -5.93
N GLY A 62 -2.06 -9.91 -6.18
CA GLY A 62 -2.88 -9.97 -7.40
C GLY A 62 -2.05 -9.74 -8.67
N LEU A 63 -1.18 -8.72 -8.65
CA LEU A 63 -0.27 -8.42 -9.75
C LEU A 63 0.73 -9.56 -10.03
N LEU A 64 1.29 -10.17 -8.99
CA LEU A 64 2.18 -11.34 -9.11
C LEU A 64 1.49 -12.52 -9.78
N LYS A 65 0.26 -12.84 -9.36
CA LYS A 65 -0.52 -13.95 -9.95
C LYS A 65 -0.82 -13.73 -11.43
N LEU A 66 -0.92 -12.47 -11.86
CA LEU A 66 -1.12 -12.09 -13.26
C LEU A 66 0.20 -12.00 -14.05
N GLY A 67 1.33 -12.37 -13.45
CA GLY A 67 2.65 -12.33 -14.10
C GLY A 67 3.22 -10.92 -14.28
N TYR A 68 2.74 -9.93 -13.52
CA TYR A 68 3.23 -8.56 -13.64
C TYR A 68 4.61 -8.41 -12.97
N PRO A 69 5.59 -7.77 -13.63
CA PRO A 69 6.89 -7.50 -13.04
C PRO A 69 6.77 -6.40 -11.98
N ILE A 70 6.70 -6.81 -10.71
CA ILE A 70 6.53 -5.89 -9.56
C ILE A 70 7.84 -5.26 -9.06
N SER A 71 9.00 -5.62 -9.64
CA SER A 71 10.33 -5.17 -9.19
C SER A 71 10.53 -3.65 -9.24
N ASN A 72 9.79 -2.96 -10.11
CA ASN A 72 9.85 -1.50 -10.26
C ASN A 72 8.76 -0.77 -9.48
N LEU A 73 7.95 -1.48 -8.68
CA LEU A 73 6.90 -0.87 -7.91
C LEU A 73 7.48 -0.24 -6.63
N PRO A 74 7.28 1.07 -6.41
CA PRO A 74 7.97 1.82 -5.35
C PRO A 74 7.69 1.28 -3.95
N LEU A 75 6.52 0.68 -3.70
CA LEU A 75 6.18 0.11 -2.39
C LEU A 75 6.58 -1.35 -2.24
N TYR A 76 6.92 -2.06 -3.32
CA TYR A 76 7.33 -3.46 -3.22
C TYR A 76 8.64 -3.61 -2.42
N ARG A 77 9.59 -2.70 -2.62
CA ARG A 77 10.85 -2.67 -1.85
C ARG A 77 10.59 -2.31 -0.38
N LEU A 78 9.79 -1.28 -0.12
CA LEU A 78 9.47 -0.80 1.23
C LEU A 78 8.73 -1.82 2.10
N ILE A 79 7.85 -2.63 1.50
CA ILE A 79 7.10 -3.66 2.23
C ILE A 79 7.97 -4.89 2.50
N ARG A 80 8.83 -5.29 1.54
CA ARG A 80 9.70 -6.47 1.70
C ARG A 80 10.81 -6.25 2.74
N GLU A 81 11.27 -5.02 2.93
CA GLU A 81 12.29 -4.68 3.93
C GLU A 81 11.72 -4.55 5.37
N ARG A 82 10.41 -4.72 5.55
CA ARG A 82 9.72 -4.67 6.86
C ARG A 82 9.39 -6.04 7.47
N ASP A 83 9.69 -7.15 6.80
CA ASP A 83 9.69 -8.53 7.34
C ASP A 83 11.11 -8.92 7.77
#